data_AF-A0A504JA28-F1
#
_entry.id   AF-A0A504JA28-F1
#
_cell.length_a   1.000
_cell.length_b   1.000
_cell.length_c   1.000
_cell.angle_alpha   90.00
_cell.angle_beta   90.00
_cell.angle_gamma   90.00
#
_symmetry.space_group_name_H-M   'P 1'
#
loop_
_entity.id
_entity.type
_entity.pdbx_description
1 polymer ?
#
loop_
_entity_poly.entity_id
_entity_poly.type
_entity_poly.pdbx_seq_one_letter_code
_entity_poly.pdbx_strand_id
1 'polypeptide(L)'
;MKIIKPNFTISTIGKFRFYSGIFVGIGYGIIFNTLLRLVLKLCNLGDIITDISWSSTLNFKTSTYNLTLIGCASLAFSFCFTTYMWLSKPFASHRRKTLKLRMGQVNPIWILFGVLLFLLRMFWFFTGVALTIEKDYTYLGFMIPIFIYLFCWNVISDIYKSKKAFLISLPICIIIAGILSSI
;
A
#
# COMPACT_ATOMS: atom_id res chain seq x y z
N MET A 1 26.88 -11.18 24.41
CA MET A 1 27.00 -11.39 22.95
C MET A 1 26.03 -10.43 22.23
N LYS A 2 26.53 -9.44 21.47
CA LYS A 2 25.63 -8.53 20.70
C LYS A 2 24.87 -9.35 19.66
N ILE A 3 23.54 -9.39 19.76
CA ILE A 3 22.71 -10.08 18.76
C ILE A 3 22.78 -9.25 17.47
N ILE A 4 23.60 -9.71 16.52
CA ILE A 4 23.75 -9.06 15.21
C ILE A 4 22.46 -9.31 14.42
N LYS A 5 21.77 -8.24 13.99
CA LYS A 5 20.60 -8.35 13.10
C LYS A 5 20.99 -9.15 11.83
N PRO A 6 20.23 -10.18 11.42
CA PRO A 6 20.50 -10.93 10.21
C PRO A 6 20.37 -10.05 8.96
N ASN A 7 21.11 -10.36 7.90
CA ASN A 7 20.95 -9.69 6.61
C ASN A 7 19.60 -10.06 5.99
N PHE A 8 18.97 -9.10 5.30
CA PHE A 8 17.76 -9.36 4.53
C PHE A 8 18.11 -10.18 3.28
N THR A 9 17.85 -11.48 3.31
CA THR A 9 18.13 -12.41 2.20
C THR A 9 17.02 -13.44 2.04
N ILE A 10 16.91 -14.02 0.84
CA ILE A 10 15.91 -15.07 0.54
C ILE A 10 16.09 -16.28 1.46
N SER A 11 17.34 -16.63 1.80
CA SER A 11 17.64 -17.74 2.71
C SER A 11 17.19 -17.49 4.16
N THR A 12 17.27 -16.25 4.63
CA THR A 12 16.94 -15.91 6.03
C THR A 12 15.43 -15.84 6.27
N ILE A 13 14.69 -15.29 5.31
CA ILE A 13 13.22 -15.22 5.27
C ILE A 13 12.62 -16.62 4.99
N GLY A 14 13.25 -17.33 4.04
CA GLY A 14 12.80 -18.60 3.49
C GLY A 14 12.23 -18.40 2.08
N LYS A 15 12.68 -19.23 1.12
CA LYS A 15 12.33 -19.14 -0.30
C LYS A 15 10.81 -19.05 -0.51
N PHE A 16 10.06 -19.97 0.09
CA PHE A 16 8.60 -20.00 -0.04
C PHE A 16 7.95 -18.68 0.39
N ARG A 17 8.28 -18.18 1.59
CA ARG A 17 7.72 -16.92 2.12
C ARG A 17 8.10 -15.71 1.29
N PHE A 18 9.32 -15.69 0.78
CA PHE A 18 9.81 -14.57 -0.02
C PHE A 18 9.03 -14.46 -1.32
N TYR A 19 8.95 -15.55 -2.10
CA TYR A 19 8.26 -15.57 -3.38
C TYR A 19 6.73 -15.53 -3.24
N SER A 20 6.16 -16.23 -2.26
CA SER A 20 4.71 -16.15 -2.00
C SER A 20 4.31 -14.76 -1.54
N GLY A 21 5.14 -14.07 -0.76
CA GLY A 21 4.92 -12.68 -0.39
C GLY A 21 4.86 -11.75 -1.60
N ILE A 22 5.78 -11.91 -2.56
CA ILE A 22 5.76 -11.14 -3.82
C ILE A 22 4.51 -11.44 -4.63
N PHE A 23 4.17 -12.73 -4.80
CA PHE A 23 2.99 -13.16 -5.55
C PHE A 23 1.69 -12.60 -4.94
N VAL A 24 1.52 -12.74 -3.62
CA VAL A 24 0.39 -12.20 -2.87
C VAL A 24 0.34 -10.68 -2.98
N GLY A 25 1.49 -10.00 -2.88
CA GLY A 25 1.59 -8.55 -3.09
C GLY A 25 1.15 -8.11 -4.48
N ILE A 26 1.57 -8.80 -5.54
CA ILE A 26 1.10 -8.48 -6.90
C ILE A 26 -0.42 -8.64 -7.00
N GLY A 27 -0.95 -9.76 -6.49
CA GLY A 27 -2.40 -10.02 -6.48
C GLY A 27 -3.19 -8.93 -5.77
N TYR A 28 -2.80 -8.58 -4.54
CA TYR A 28 -3.45 -7.49 -3.79
C TYR A 28 -3.26 -6.13 -4.45
N GLY A 29 -2.11 -5.88 -5.10
CA GLY A 29 -1.88 -4.64 -5.84
C GLY A 29 -2.91 -4.41 -6.94
N ILE A 30 -3.21 -5.46 -7.71
CA ILE A 30 -4.25 -5.40 -8.76
C ILE A 30 -5.64 -5.25 -8.12
N ILE A 31 -5.94 -6.01 -7.07
CA ILE A 31 -7.24 -5.94 -6.39
C ILE A 31 -7.51 -4.53 -5.85
N PHE A 32 -6.56 -3.93 -5.12
CA PHE A 32 -6.73 -2.56 -4.60
C PHE A 32 -6.84 -1.53 -5.71
N ASN A 33 -6.08 -1.68 -6.79
CA ASN A 33 -6.12 -0.74 -7.91
C ASN A 33 -7.52 -0.73 -8.55
N THR A 34 -8.05 -1.91 -8.86
CA THR A 34 -9.41 -2.06 -9.39
C THR A 34 -10.46 -1.56 -8.41
N LEU A 35 -10.33 -1.92 -7.12
CA LEU A 35 -11.26 -1.50 -6.07
C LEU A 35 -11.32 0.03 -5.94
N LEU A 36 -10.17 0.70 -5.81
CA LEU A 36 -10.11 2.15 -5.63
C LEU A 36 -10.63 2.91 -6.87
N ARG A 37 -10.38 2.39 -8.07
CA ARG A 37 -10.96 2.95 -9.31
C ARG A 37 -12.47 2.79 -9.34
N LEU A 38 -12.98 1.62 -8.92
CA LEU A 38 -14.40 1.38 -8.83
C LEU A 38 -15.06 2.31 -7.81
N VAL A 39 -14.45 2.47 -6.64
CA VAL A 39 -14.90 3.45 -5.62
C VAL A 39 -14.92 4.85 -6.20
N LEU A 40 -13.84 5.31 -6.85
CA LEU A 40 -13.79 6.64 -7.47
C LEU A 40 -14.89 6.85 -8.51
N LYS A 41 -15.16 5.84 -9.35
CA LYS A 41 -16.28 5.87 -10.31
C LYS A 41 -17.63 5.97 -9.61
N LEU A 42 -17.84 5.20 -8.53
CA LEU A 42 -19.08 5.26 -7.74
C LEU A 42 -19.27 6.62 -7.06
N CYS A 43 -18.21 7.23 -6.54
CA CYS A 43 -18.29 8.55 -5.93
C CYS A 43 -18.74 9.61 -6.94
N ASN A 44 -18.19 9.58 -8.15
CA ASN A 44 -18.51 10.54 -9.20
C ASN A 44 -19.88 10.27 -9.86
N LEU A 45 -20.43 9.06 -9.76
CA LEU A 45 -21.82 8.79 -10.18
C LEU A 45 -22.83 9.61 -9.37
N GLY A 46 -22.53 9.93 -8.10
CA GLY A 46 -23.37 10.80 -7.28
C GLY A 46 -23.56 12.18 -7.91
N ASP A 47 -22.48 12.78 -8.41
CA ASP A 47 -22.48 14.08 -9.08
C ASP A 47 -23.12 14.00 -10.49
N ILE A 48 -23.02 12.85 -11.18
CA ILE A 48 -23.60 12.63 -12.52
C ILE A 48 -25.12 12.36 -12.45
N ILE A 49 -25.65 11.83 -11.35
CA ILE A 49 -27.11 11.68 -11.20
C ILE A 49 -27.78 13.05 -11.01
N THR A 50 -27.07 14.03 -10.44
CA THR A 50 -27.58 15.40 -10.33
C THR A 50 -27.53 16.18 -11.64
N ASP A 51 -26.55 15.88 -12.51
CA ASP A 51 -26.42 16.47 -13.85
C ASP A 51 -26.95 15.48 -14.92
N ILE A 52 -28.21 15.66 -15.35
CA ILE A 52 -29.00 14.79 -16.25
C ILE A 52 -28.32 14.53 -17.62
N SER A 53 -27.26 13.71 -17.68
CA SER A 53 -26.64 13.28 -18.93
C SER A 53 -26.05 11.87 -18.82
N TRP A 54 -26.84 10.86 -19.18
CA TRP A 54 -26.39 9.45 -19.24
C TRP A 54 -25.21 9.20 -20.21
N SER A 55 -24.94 10.16 -21.12
CA SER A 55 -23.82 10.11 -22.07
C SER A 55 -22.46 10.45 -21.43
N SER A 56 -22.42 11.15 -20.29
CA SER A 56 -21.17 11.46 -19.56
C SER A 56 -20.66 10.26 -18.73
N THR A 57 -21.55 9.32 -18.41
CA THR A 57 -21.25 8.10 -17.63
C THR A 57 -20.27 7.15 -18.34
N LEU A 58 -20.36 7.04 -19.67
CA LEU A 58 -19.51 6.14 -20.47
C LEU A 58 -18.15 6.76 -20.85
N ASN A 59 -18.05 8.09 -20.84
CA ASN A 59 -16.85 8.84 -21.28
C ASN A 59 -16.08 9.50 -20.13
N PHE A 60 -16.34 9.10 -18.87
CA PHE A 60 -15.68 9.69 -17.71
C PHE A 60 -14.16 9.44 -17.75
N LYS A 61 -13.40 10.51 -18.05
CA LYS A 61 -11.93 10.52 -18.00
C LYS A 61 -11.47 10.87 -16.60
N THR A 62 -10.98 9.86 -15.88
CA THR A 62 -10.28 10.06 -14.61
C THR A 62 -9.02 10.90 -14.81
N SER A 63 -8.76 11.88 -13.94
CA SER A 63 -7.54 12.67 -14.02
C SER A 63 -6.29 11.80 -13.82
N THR A 64 -5.20 12.14 -14.50
CA THR A 64 -3.90 11.47 -14.37
C THR A 64 -3.38 11.51 -12.92
N TYR A 65 -3.69 12.59 -12.20
CA TYR A 65 -3.41 12.71 -10.77
C TYR A 65 -4.06 11.59 -9.95
N ASN A 66 -5.37 11.38 -10.09
CA ASN A 66 -6.07 10.36 -9.31
C ASN A 66 -5.63 8.94 -9.70
N LEU A 67 -5.34 8.71 -10.98
CA LEU A 67 -4.80 7.43 -11.47
C LEU A 67 -3.43 7.11 -10.87
N THR A 68 -2.53 8.10 -10.82
CA THR A 68 -1.20 7.96 -10.21
C THR A 68 -1.27 7.77 -8.71
N LEU A 69 -2.14 8.52 -8.03
CA LEU A 69 -2.38 8.35 -6.59
C LEU A 69 -2.91 6.95 -6.26
N ILE A 70 -3.88 6.45 -7.04
CA ILE A 70 -4.41 5.09 -6.87
C ILE A 70 -3.32 4.04 -7.14
N GLY A 71 -2.50 4.22 -8.17
CA GLY A 71 -1.37 3.33 -8.46
C GLY A 71 -0.40 3.23 -7.27
N CYS A 72 0.01 4.37 -6.73
CA CYS A 72 0.88 4.45 -5.56
C CYS A 72 0.24 3.87 -4.29
N ALA A 73 -1.03 4.19 -4.01
CA ALA A 73 -1.78 3.66 -2.86
C ALA A 73 -1.92 2.15 -2.90
N SER A 74 -2.30 1.61 -4.07
CA SER A 74 -2.48 0.16 -4.26
C SER A 74 -1.17 -0.60 -4.05
N LEU A 75 -0.06 -0.05 -4.53
CA LEU A 75 1.26 -0.63 -4.31
C LEU A 75 1.70 -0.56 -2.85
N ALA A 76 1.43 0.55 -2.16
CA ALA A 76 1.75 0.67 -0.74
C ALA A 76 0.93 -0.30 0.12
N PHE A 77 -0.38 -0.42 -0.16
CA PHE A 77 -1.26 -1.38 0.50
C PHE A 77 -0.85 -2.82 0.24
N SER A 78 -0.48 -3.15 -1.00
CA SER A 78 -0.04 -4.49 -1.33
C SER A 78 1.30 -4.85 -0.69
N PHE A 79 2.20 -3.87 -0.54
CA PHE A 79 3.46 -4.05 0.16
C PHE A 79 3.26 -4.40 1.65
N CYS A 80 2.14 -4.01 2.27
CA CYS A 80 1.78 -4.45 3.62
C CYS A 80 1.60 -5.97 3.69
N PHE A 81 0.94 -6.57 2.70
CA PHE A 81 0.75 -8.03 2.61
C PHE A 81 2.07 -8.75 2.30
N THR A 82 2.90 -8.19 1.42
CA THR A 82 4.26 -8.70 1.17
C THR A 82 5.07 -8.74 2.46
N THR A 83 5.02 -7.66 3.23
CA THR A 83 5.73 -7.54 4.51
C THR A 83 5.20 -8.53 5.55
N TYR A 84 3.87 -8.66 5.65
CA TYR A 84 3.23 -9.66 6.50
C TYR A 84 3.75 -11.08 6.19
N MET A 85 3.83 -11.44 4.91
CA MET A 85 4.33 -12.75 4.48
C MET A 85 5.82 -12.93 4.75
N TRP A 86 6.66 -11.91 4.50
CA TRP A 86 8.09 -11.98 4.80
C TRP A 86 8.39 -12.14 6.30
N LEU A 87 7.51 -11.69 7.17
CA LEU A 87 7.67 -11.76 8.63
C LEU A 87 6.98 -12.96 9.27
N SER A 88 6.25 -13.76 8.51
CA SER A 88 5.44 -14.93 8.94
C SER A 88 6.24 -16.17 9.39
N LYS A 89 7.35 -15.98 10.13
CA LYS A 89 8.19 -17.08 10.61
C LYS A 89 7.65 -17.64 11.93
N PRO A 90 7.17 -18.90 11.99
CA PRO A 90 6.45 -19.43 13.15
C PRO A 90 7.37 -19.61 14.37
N PHE A 91 8.63 -19.99 14.13
CA PHE A 91 9.63 -20.22 15.17
C PHE A 91 10.94 -19.54 14.81
N ALA A 92 11.44 -18.71 15.72
CA ALA A 92 12.81 -18.24 15.73
C ALA A 92 13.56 -18.88 16.89
N SER A 93 14.90 -18.96 16.78
CA SER A 93 15.77 -19.58 17.79
C SER A 93 15.61 -19.02 19.21
N HIS A 94 15.07 -17.80 19.35
CA HIS A 94 14.88 -17.14 20.65
C HIS A 94 13.48 -16.55 20.79
N ARG A 95 12.87 -16.70 21.98
CA ARG A 95 11.53 -16.17 22.33
C ARG A 95 11.39 -14.67 22.02
N ARG A 96 12.38 -13.85 22.37
CA ARG A 96 12.39 -12.39 22.08
C ARG A 96 12.33 -12.09 20.58
N LYS A 97 13.02 -12.89 19.76
CA LYS A 97 13.01 -12.74 18.30
C LYS A 97 11.67 -13.17 17.71
N THR A 98 11.07 -14.24 18.23
CA THR A 98 9.73 -14.69 17.84
C THR A 98 8.67 -13.62 18.15
N LEU A 99 8.73 -12.98 19.33
CA LEU A 99 7.82 -11.87 19.66
C LEU A 99 7.97 -10.68 18.71
N LYS A 100 9.21 -10.26 18.41
CA LYS A 100 9.47 -9.18 17.44
C LYS A 100 8.96 -9.51 16.04
N LEU A 101 9.13 -10.75 15.58
CA LEU A 101 8.60 -11.20 14.29
C LEU A 101 7.07 -11.16 14.25
N ARG A 102 6.40 -11.62 15.31
CA ARG A 102 4.93 -11.58 15.40
C ARG A 102 4.38 -10.16 15.43
N MET A 103 4.99 -9.28 16.23
CA MET A 103 4.62 -7.85 16.23
C MET A 103 4.88 -7.23 14.86
N GLY A 104 6.05 -7.48 14.27
CA GLY A 104 6.38 -6.99 12.94
C GLY A 104 5.44 -7.53 11.85
N GLN A 105 4.92 -8.75 12.00
CA GLN A 105 3.94 -9.32 11.07
C GLN A 105 2.59 -8.61 11.18
N VAL A 106 2.09 -8.34 12.39
CA VAL A 106 0.77 -7.71 12.59
C VAL A 106 0.78 -6.22 12.22
N ASN A 107 1.88 -5.52 12.48
CA ASN A 107 1.98 -4.06 12.28
C ASN A 107 1.62 -3.58 10.85
N PRO A 108 2.12 -4.19 9.75
CA PRO A 108 1.73 -3.84 8.38
C PRO A 108 0.23 -3.95 8.11
N ILE A 109 -0.42 -4.96 8.68
CA ILE A 109 -1.87 -5.15 8.50
C ILE A 109 -2.64 -4.13 9.34
N TRP A 110 -2.17 -3.86 10.56
CA TRP A 110 -2.76 -2.87 11.43
C TRP A 110 -2.71 -1.46 10.83
N ILE A 111 -1.56 -1.05 10.28
CA ILE A 111 -1.44 0.28 9.63
C ILE A 111 -2.31 0.37 8.38
N LEU A 112 -2.42 -0.70 7.59
CA LEU A 112 -3.29 -0.75 6.41
C LEU A 112 -4.74 -0.48 6.81
N PHE A 113 -5.28 -1.23 7.76
CA PHE A 113 -6.67 -1.04 8.21
C PHE A 113 -6.87 0.29 8.92
N GLY A 114 -5.88 0.76 9.69
CA GLY A 114 -5.91 2.08 10.30
C GLY A 114 -6.03 3.20 9.27
N VAL A 115 -5.24 3.14 8.20
CA VAL A 115 -5.32 4.10 7.09
C VAL A 115 -6.64 3.97 6.34
N LEU A 116 -7.12 2.76 6.04
CA LEU A 116 -8.41 2.57 5.37
C LEU A 116 -9.58 3.13 6.18
N LEU A 117 -9.58 2.94 7.51
CA LEU A 117 -10.59 3.50 8.40
C LEU A 117 -10.50 5.03 8.45
N PHE A 118 -9.29 5.58 8.51
CA PHE A 118 -9.07 7.03 8.42
C PHE A 118 -9.58 7.60 7.09
N LEU A 119 -9.21 6.99 5.97
CA LEU A 119 -9.66 7.40 4.63
C LEU A 119 -11.17 7.31 4.49
N LEU A 120 -11.81 6.26 5.02
CA LEU A 120 -13.27 6.15 5.04
C LEU A 120 -13.92 7.30 5.79
N ARG A 121 -13.38 7.69 6.96
CA ARG A 121 -13.90 8.83 7.74
C ARG A 121 -13.68 10.15 7.02
N MET A 122 -12.49 10.35 6.44
CA MET A 122 -12.18 11.55 5.66
C MET A 122 -13.04 11.66 4.41
N PHE A 123 -13.38 10.54 3.78
CA PHE A 123 -14.27 10.51 2.63
C PHE A 123 -15.63 11.12 2.97
N TRP A 124 -16.27 10.70 4.07
CA TRP A 124 -17.52 11.29 4.55
C TRP A 124 -17.43 12.79 4.86
N PHE A 125 -16.28 13.24 5.35
CA PHE A 125 -16.03 14.67 5.59
C PHE A 125 -15.92 15.45 4.27
N PHE A 126 -15.10 14.98 3.33
CA PHE A 126 -14.89 15.65 2.05
C PHE A 126 -16.15 15.70 1.19
N THR A 127 -16.99 14.65 1.21
CA THR A 127 -18.29 14.67 0.53
C THR A 127 -19.23 15.77 1.05
N GLY A 128 -19.06 16.22 2.29
CA GLY A 128 -19.87 17.30 2.87
C GLY A 128 -19.35 18.71 2.59
N VAL A 129 -18.11 18.88 2.12
CA VAL A 129 -17.42 20.20 2.04
C VAL A 129 -16.96 20.53 0.60
N ALA A 130 -17.23 19.67 -0.39
CA ALA A 130 -16.86 19.86 -1.80
C ALA A 130 -15.37 20.14 -2.06
N LEU A 131 -14.48 19.64 -1.18
CA LEU A 131 -13.03 19.72 -1.35
C LEU A 131 -12.53 18.58 -2.25
N THR A 132 -11.49 18.85 -3.04
CA THR A 132 -10.88 17.85 -3.93
C THR A 132 -9.40 17.68 -3.61
N ILE A 133 -8.94 16.43 -3.45
CA ILE A 133 -7.54 16.14 -3.11
C ILE A 133 -6.59 16.74 -4.16
N GLU A 134 -6.96 16.68 -5.44
CA GLU A 134 -6.15 17.18 -6.55
C GLU A 134 -5.89 18.68 -6.47
N LYS A 135 -6.91 19.50 -6.12
CA LYS A 135 -6.77 20.96 -6.07
C LYS A 135 -6.27 21.46 -4.73
N ASP A 136 -6.75 20.89 -3.64
CA ASP A 136 -6.55 21.43 -2.30
C ASP A 136 -5.38 20.74 -1.56
N TYR A 137 -5.02 19.51 -1.95
CA TYR A 137 -4.07 18.64 -1.23
C TYR A 137 -3.12 17.86 -2.14
N THR A 138 -2.71 18.46 -3.27
CA THR A 138 -2.01 17.78 -4.37
C THR A 138 -0.83 16.93 -3.90
N TYR A 139 0.08 17.47 -3.08
CA TYR A 139 1.25 16.73 -2.57
C TYR A 139 0.92 15.89 -1.34
N LEU A 140 -0.02 16.34 -0.51
CA LEU A 140 -0.38 15.67 0.73
C LEU A 140 -1.07 14.33 0.48
N GLY A 141 -1.82 14.19 -0.63
CA GLY A 141 -2.39 12.90 -1.04
C GLY A 141 -1.33 11.80 -1.19
N PHE A 142 -0.17 12.12 -1.77
CA PHE A 142 0.93 11.17 -1.96
C PHE A 142 1.71 10.84 -0.69
N MET A 143 1.59 11.65 0.38
CA MET A 143 2.25 11.36 1.64
C MET A 143 1.74 10.06 2.28
N ILE A 144 0.47 9.71 2.07
CA ILE A 144 -0.15 8.50 2.63
C ILE A 144 0.53 7.22 2.09
N PRO A 145 0.59 6.97 0.76
CA PRO A 145 1.27 5.78 0.24
C PRO A 145 2.77 5.74 0.60
N ILE A 146 3.44 6.90 0.58
CA ILE A 146 4.86 7.00 0.96
C ILE A 146 5.05 6.59 2.42
N PHE A 147 4.22 7.12 3.32
CA PHE A 147 4.26 6.81 4.75
C PHE A 147 4.08 5.31 5.00
N ILE A 148 3.09 4.67 4.37
CA ILE A 148 2.83 3.23 4.53
C ILE A 148 4.02 2.40 4.05
N TYR A 149 4.58 2.75 2.90
CA TYR A 149 5.75 2.06 2.34
C TYR A 149 6.96 2.16 3.28
N LEU A 150 7.26 3.37 3.76
CA LEU A 150 8.35 3.61 4.70
C LEU A 150 8.11 2.93 6.04
N PHE A 151 6.87 2.90 6.53
CA PHE A 151 6.49 2.20 7.75
C PHE A 151 6.77 0.69 7.62
N CYS A 152 6.38 0.06 6.52
CA CYS A 152 6.67 -1.35 6.26
C CYS A 152 8.18 -1.62 6.23
N TRP A 153 8.96 -0.76 5.59
CA TRP A 153 10.42 -0.89 5.58
C TRP A 153 11.06 -0.66 6.95
N ASN A 154 10.49 0.24 7.76
CA ASN A 154 10.92 0.45 9.13
C ASN A 154 10.76 -0.83 9.95
N VAL A 155 9.58 -1.47 9.86
CA VAL A 155 9.30 -2.76 10.50
C VAL A 155 10.26 -3.86 10.04
N ILE A 156 10.56 -3.93 8.74
CA ILE A 156 11.56 -4.87 8.22
C ILE A 156 12.95 -4.56 8.79
N SER A 157 13.34 -3.28 8.85
CA SER A 157 14.66 -2.83 9.31
C SER A 157 14.89 -3.07 10.80
N ASP A 158 13.82 -3.15 11.58
CA ASP A 158 13.88 -3.51 13.00
C ASP A 158 14.33 -4.96 13.22
N ILE A 159 14.05 -5.82 12.25
CA ILE A 159 14.32 -7.27 12.32
C ILE A 159 15.56 -7.64 11.50
N TYR A 160 15.73 -7.05 10.31
CA TYR A 160 16.79 -7.38 9.35
C TYR A 160 17.64 -6.16 8.99
N LYS A 161 18.88 -6.39 8.56
CA LYS A 161 19.67 -5.37 7.86
C LYS A 161 19.17 -5.30 6.41
N SER A 162 18.35 -4.29 6.11
CA SER A 162 17.60 -4.18 4.86
C SER A 162 17.98 -3.00 3.95
N LYS A 163 18.96 -2.16 4.31
CA LYS A 163 19.30 -0.93 3.56
C LYS A 163 19.47 -1.14 2.05
N LYS A 164 20.18 -2.20 1.64
CA LYS A 164 20.38 -2.52 0.22
C LYS A 164 19.08 -2.92 -0.47
N ALA A 165 18.27 -3.76 0.18
CA ALA A 165 16.99 -4.21 -0.36
C ALA A 165 16.01 -3.04 -0.52
N PHE A 166 15.97 -2.12 0.45
CA PHE A 166 15.19 -0.89 0.38
C PHE A 166 15.55 -0.01 -0.82
N LEU A 167 16.85 0.22 -1.04
CA LEU A 167 17.32 1.03 -2.17
C LEU A 167 17.00 0.40 -3.52
N ILE A 168 17.02 -0.94 -3.62
CA ILE A 168 16.66 -1.66 -4.85
C ILE A 168 15.15 -1.68 -5.06
N SER A 169 14.36 -1.82 -3.99
CA SER A 169 12.90 -1.89 -4.10
C SER A 169 12.27 -0.56 -4.46
N LEU A 170 12.85 0.56 -4.03
CA LEU A 170 12.29 1.90 -4.29
C LEU A 170 12.06 2.18 -5.79
N PRO A 171 13.05 2.04 -6.70
CA PRO A 171 12.84 2.26 -8.13
C PRO A 171 11.88 1.23 -8.74
N ILE A 172 11.92 -0.04 -8.28
CA ILE A 172 10.98 -1.08 -8.73
C ILE A 172 9.54 -0.67 -8.38
N CYS A 173 9.32 -0.17 -7.17
CA CYS A 173 8.02 0.32 -6.72
C CYS A 173 7.52 1.49 -7.57
N ILE A 174 8.39 2.44 -7.94
CA ILE A 174 8.02 3.57 -8.81
C ILE A 174 7.58 3.06 -10.19
N ILE A 175 8.31 2.13 -10.79
CA ILE A 175 7.97 1.54 -12.09
C ILE A 175 6.62 0.82 -12.02
N ILE A 176 6.42 -0.04 -11.02
CA ILE A 176 5.17 -0.80 -10.87
C ILE A 176 3.98 0.14 -10.59
N ALA A 177 4.17 1.18 -9.79
CA ALA A 177 3.13 2.19 -9.55
C ALA A 177 2.76 2.91 -10.86
N GLY A 178 3.74 3.25 -11.70
CA GLY A 178 3.51 3.80 -13.03
C GLY A 178 2.68 2.87 -13.93
N ILE A 179 3.01 1.58 -13.96
CA ILE A 179 2.25 0.57 -14.71
C ILE A 179 0.80 0.50 -14.19
N LEU A 180 0.62 0.41 -12.87
CA LEU A 180 -0.71 0.38 -12.22
C LEU A 180 -1.52 1.67 -12.42
N SER A 181 -0.86 2.78 -12.74
CA SER A 181 -1.52 4.04 -13.07
C SER A 181 -2.05 4.04 -14.51
N SER A 182 -1.39 3.29 -15.40
CA SER A 182 -1.74 3.19 -16.83
C SER A 182 -2.75 2.10 -17.18
N ILE A 183 -2.83 1.04 -16.36
CA ILE A 183 -3.93 0.05 -16.38
C ILE A 183 -5.24 0.75 -16.01
#